data_AF-A0A6I4ZCK5-F1
#
_entry.id   AF-A0A6I4ZCK5-F1
#
_cell.length_a   1.000
_cell.length_b   1.000
_cell.length_c   1.000
_cell.angle_alpha   90.00
_cell.angle_beta   90.00
_cell.angle_gamma   90.00
#
_symmetry.space_group_name_H-M   'P 1'
#
loop_
_entity.id
_entity.type
_entity.pdbx_description
1 polymer ?
#
loop_
_entity_poly.entity_id
_entity_poly.type
_entity_poly.pdbx_seq_one_letter_code
_entity_poly.pdbx_strand_id
1 'polypeptide(L)'
;MDVAAPPTTLLLGRASVGKSALVRALAGQPARSVNFRGTTVPCSEYTTSSRIFVDTPGLHRASDADTVRRTLEALEDTDEVLLVASATQLDEDLDLLLPLVHGRRASIAVTRWDLVADHASAREGIVRMSLATGLPFVVLDARRPDAAALEELQAAVAAPGTVRHERTPVRAGWRIEPRRGLLDHAVAGPAIAVALLVLPALLAVLGANQAAAWLDPLAVAITTPLAERIEGWPGPLGAVLAGDYGLLTMGPLLFVWAVPTVLVYSVLISVYKASGLADRIGAALHPLLRPVGLHGRDVTRVLMGFGCNVPAIVSTRSCSACTRPTTVGAISFGSACSYQLGATLAVFAAADKSSLVVPYLALLVAATLVYTRLISQPAARSTLNTLLIEPRTFLTRPSFAAVGTEARGTVWAFFRTALPTFFAIAMVASLLDWSGVLDAAGGLLAPAMAVFALPADAAMPTVLAAVRKDGILLLAEAGTVASLSATQLLVATFLAGTVLPCLVAAITIGRELGLRLAGKLVAQQFAFAVTVAATVGWASAAFGG
;
A
#
# COMPACT_ATOMS: atom_id res chain seq x y z
N MET A 1 25.37 -37.04 7.60
CA MET A 1 23.92 -37.17 7.33
C MET A 1 23.48 -35.85 6.75
N ASP A 2 23.34 -35.77 5.43
CA ASP A 2 22.65 -34.66 4.79
C ASP A 2 21.21 -34.67 5.30
N VAL A 3 20.87 -33.71 6.15
CA VAL A 3 19.47 -33.47 6.51
C VAL A 3 18.83 -32.93 5.23
N ALA A 4 18.13 -33.81 4.50
CA ALA A 4 17.38 -33.43 3.33
C ALA A 4 16.54 -32.19 3.66
N ALA A 5 16.64 -31.16 2.83
CA ALA A 5 15.89 -29.93 3.04
C ALA A 5 14.40 -30.27 3.16
N PRO A 6 13.67 -29.63 4.10
CA PRO A 6 12.25 -29.89 4.27
C PRO A 6 11.52 -29.61 2.95
N PRO A 7 10.55 -30.45 2.55
CA PRO A 7 9.83 -30.26 1.29
C PRO A 7 9.16 -28.90 1.23
N THR A 8 9.09 -28.33 0.02
CA THR A 8 8.46 -27.03 -0.21
C THR A 8 7.09 -27.22 -0.85
N THR A 9 6.06 -26.61 -0.27
CA THR A 9 4.70 -26.61 -0.81
C THR A 9 4.33 -25.20 -1.27
N LEU A 10 4.09 -25.04 -2.56
CA LEU A 10 3.64 -23.80 -3.17
C LEU A 10 2.12 -23.66 -3.04
N LEU A 11 1.63 -22.56 -2.47
CA LEU A 11 0.20 -22.28 -2.45
C LEU A 11 -0.22 -21.54 -3.71
N LEU A 12 -1.22 -22.08 -4.40
CA LEU A 12 -1.81 -21.48 -5.58
C LEU A 12 -3.31 -21.29 -5.39
N GLY A 13 -3.85 -20.15 -5.78
CA GLY A 13 -5.29 -19.90 -5.67
C GLY A 13 -5.64 -18.49 -6.07
N ARG A 14 -6.92 -18.23 -6.36
CA ARG A 14 -7.41 -16.86 -6.59
C ARG A 14 -7.15 -15.97 -5.38
N ALA A 15 -7.18 -14.67 -5.59
CA ALA A 15 -7.08 -13.72 -4.51
C ALA A 15 -8.24 -13.83 -3.51
N SER A 16 -7.98 -13.50 -2.25
CA SER A 16 -8.98 -13.46 -1.18
C SER A 16 -9.71 -14.79 -0.87
N VAL A 17 -9.23 -15.94 -1.37
CA VAL A 17 -9.73 -17.29 -1.00
C VAL A 17 -9.21 -17.78 0.36
N GLY A 18 -8.37 -17.03 1.06
CA GLY A 18 -7.90 -17.39 2.41
C GLY A 18 -6.55 -18.11 2.50
N LYS A 19 -5.74 -18.14 1.43
CA LYS A 19 -4.38 -18.75 1.43
C LYS A 19 -3.52 -18.36 2.63
N SER A 20 -3.29 -17.07 2.82
CA SER A 20 -2.42 -16.57 3.90
C SER A 20 -2.99 -16.83 5.30
N ALA A 21 -4.32 -16.89 5.44
CA ALA A 21 -4.97 -17.23 6.71
C ALA A 21 -4.77 -18.72 7.04
N LEU A 22 -4.93 -19.58 6.04
CA LEU A 22 -4.74 -21.03 6.14
C LEU A 22 -3.32 -21.38 6.59
N VAL A 23 -2.31 -20.85 5.91
CA VAL A 23 -0.91 -21.17 6.24
C VAL A 23 -0.50 -20.54 7.57
N ARG A 24 -1.01 -19.35 7.90
CA ARG A 24 -0.75 -18.74 9.21
C ARG A 24 -1.30 -19.62 10.35
N ALA A 25 -2.48 -20.20 10.16
CA ALA A 25 -3.05 -21.13 11.13
C ALA A 25 -2.22 -22.42 11.24
N LEU A 26 -1.73 -22.96 10.12
CA LEU A 26 -0.85 -24.14 10.11
C LEU A 26 0.52 -23.89 10.74
N ALA A 27 1.15 -22.75 10.45
CA ALA A 27 2.53 -22.48 10.86
C ALA A 27 2.65 -21.90 12.27
N GLY A 28 1.60 -21.24 12.78
CA GLY A 28 1.60 -20.60 14.10
C GLY A 28 2.60 -19.44 14.23
N GLN A 29 3.31 -19.07 13.16
CA GLN A 29 4.34 -18.04 13.14
C GLN A 29 4.10 -17.00 12.03
N PRO A 30 4.61 -15.76 12.19
CA PRO A 30 4.50 -14.74 11.16
C PRO A 30 5.34 -15.10 9.92
N ALA A 31 4.84 -14.72 8.75
CA ALA A 31 5.51 -14.98 7.47
C ALA A 31 6.84 -14.21 7.35
N ARG A 32 7.79 -14.80 6.62
CA ARG A 32 8.98 -14.11 6.13
C ARG A 32 8.76 -13.70 4.68
N SER A 33 9.06 -12.45 4.34
CA SER A 33 8.95 -12.02 2.95
C SER A 33 10.24 -12.31 2.19
N VAL A 34 10.13 -13.08 1.11
CA VAL A 34 11.23 -13.53 0.27
C VAL A 34 10.84 -13.42 -1.20
N ASN A 35 11.83 -13.34 -2.10
CA ASN A 35 11.58 -13.52 -3.52
C ASN A 35 11.68 -15.01 -3.84
N PHE A 36 10.73 -15.54 -4.61
CA PHE A 36 10.70 -16.97 -4.89
C PHE A 36 11.90 -17.40 -5.73
N ARG A 37 12.81 -18.18 -5.14
CA ARG A 37 13.98 -18.82 -5.80
C ARG A 37 14.64 -17.97 -6.91
N GLY A 38 15.04 -16.74 -6.57
CA GLY A 38 15.76 -15.84 -7.51
C GLY A 38 14.90 -15.21 -8.60
N THR A 39 13.60 -15.51 -8.65
CA THR A 39 12.64 -14.78 -9.50
C THR A 39 12.32 -13.41 -8.91
N THR A 40 11.71 -12.53 -9.72
CA THR A 40 11.21 -11.24 -9.26
C THR A 40 9.84 -11.33 -8.58
N VAL A 41 9.33 -12.54 -8.31
CA VAL A 41 7.99 -12.74 -7.73
C VAL A 41 8.09 -12.67 -6.20
N PRO A 42 7.45 -11.68 -5.56
CA PRO A 42 7.45 -11.58 -4.11
C PRO A 42 6.52 -12.63 -3.50
N CYS A 43 7.04 -13.43 -2.58
CA CYS A 43 6.32 -14.48 -1.86
C CYS A 43 6.41 -14.27 -0.34
N SER A 44 5.49 -14.93 0.37
CA SER A 44 5.54 -15.03 1.83
C SER A 44 5.81 -16.47 2.22
N GLU A 45 6.92 -16.71 2.91
CA GLU A 45 7.34 -18.03 3.36
C GLU A 45 6.95 -18.26 4.81
N TYR A 46 6.44 -19.45 5.08
CA TYR A 46 6.05 -19.91 6.40
C TYR A 46 6.71 -21.26 6.65
N THR A 47 7.44 -21.39 7.76
CA THR A 47 8.16 -22.62 8.11
C THR A 47 7.42 -23.34 9.22
N THR A 48 7.14 -24.63 9.01
CA THR A 48 6.70 -25.54 10.08
C THR A 48 7.83 -26.48 10.46
N SER A 49 7.62 -27.32 11.49
CA SER A 49 8.59 -28.36 11.87
C SER A 49 8.86 -29.38 10.76
N SER A 50 7.98 -29.50 9.76
CA SER A 50 8.02 -30.56 8.75
C SER A 50 8.09 -30.06 7.30
N ARG A 51 7.78 -28.78 7.02
CA ARG A 51 7.63 -28.25 5.66
C ARG A 51 7.86 -26.75 5.58
N ILE A 52 8.17 -26.29 4.37
CA ILE A 52 8.17 -24.87 4.01
C ILE A 52 6.94 -24.61 3.12
N PHE A 53 6.09 -23.68 3.52
CA PHE A 53 4.96 -23.22 2.72
C PHE A 53 5.29 -21.88 2.08
N VAL A 54 5.12 -21.80 0.77
CA VAL A 54 5.34 -20.57 0.00
C VAL A 54 3.99 -20.05 -0.48
N ASP A 55 3.52 -18.96 0.14
CA ASP A 55 2.32 -18.25 -0.26
C ASP A 55 2.63 -17.32 -1.45
N THR A 56 2.05 -17.65 -2.61
CA THR A 56 2.18 -16.86 -3.82
C THR A 56 1.14 -15.74 -3.88
N PRO A 57 1.43 -14.64 -4.58
CA PRO A 57 0.42 -13.64 -4.91
C PRO A 57 -0.80 -14.32 -5.55
N GLY A 58 -2.01 -14.04 -5.04
CA GLY A 58 -3.21 -14.67 -5.58
C GLY A 58 -3.45 -14.29 -7.04
N LEU A 59 -4.01 -15.23 -7.81
CA LEU A 59 -4.45 -14.95 -9.18
C LEU A 59 -5.58 -13.92 -9.16
N HIS A 60 -5.34 -12.73 -9.72
CA HIS A 60 -6.32 -11.67 -9.85
C HIS A 60 -6.84 -11.55 -11.29
N ARG A 61 -6.08 -12.02 -12.29
CA ARG A 61 -6.37 -11.87 -13.74
C ARG A 61 -5.82 -13.01 -14.57
N ALA A 62 -6.28 -13.12 -15.81
CA ALA A 62 -5.68 -13.99 -16.81
C ALA A 62 -4.21 -13.60 -17.10
N SER A 63 -3.88 -12.30 -17.07
CA SER A 63 -2.49 -11.83 -17.24
C SER A 63 -1.57 -12.17 -16.07
N ASP A 64 -2.11 -12.51 -14.90
CA ASP A 64 -1.28 -13.00 -13.78
C ASP A 64 -0.88 -14.48 -14.00
N ALA A 65 -1.50 -15.18 -14.96
CA ALA A 65 -1.15 -16.55 -15.31
C ALA A 65 0.32 -16.66 -15.73
N ASP A 66 0.89 -15.68 -16.44
CA ASP A 66 2.32 -15.67 -16.80
C ASP A 66 3.22 -15.54 -15.56
N THR A 67 2.80 -14.75 -14.56
CA THR A 67 3.56 -14.59 -13.30
C THR A 67 3.54 -15.90 -12.52
N VAL A 68 2.38 -16.55 -12.46
CA VAL A 68 2.24 -17.88 -11.86
C VAL A 68 3.02 -18.92 -12.64
N ARG A 69 2.97 -18.91 -13.97
CA ARG A 69 3.68 -19.86 -14.83
C ARG A 69 5.19 -19.77 -14.61
N ARG A 70 5.75 -18.56 -14.55
CA ARG A 70 7.16 -18.34 -14.18
C ARG A 70 7.51 -18.85 -12.77
N THR A 71 6.58 -18.73 -11.83
CA THR A 71 6.74 -19.27 -10.47
C THR A 71 6.75 -20.81 -10.50
N LEU A 72 5.86 -21.40 -11.30
CA LEU A 72 5.76 -22.86 -11.48
C LEU A 72 6.93 -23.44 -12.29
N GLU A 73 7.51 -22.70 -13.23
CA GLU A 73 8.73 -23.05 -13.98
C GLU A 73 9.96 -23.10 -13.06
N ALA A 74 9.98 -22.30 -12.00
CA ALA A 74 11.04 -22.29 -11.01
C ALA A 74 10.87 -23.36 -9.90
N LEU A 75 9.81 -24.18 -9.95
CA LEU A 75 9.63 -25.32 -9.04
C LEU A 75 10.52 -26.49 -9.46
N GLU A 76 11.20 -27.06 -8.47
CA GLU A 76 11.91 -28.33 -8.55
C GLU A 76 10.90 -29.49 -8.61
N ASP A 77 11.33 -30.66 -9.10
CA ASP A 77 10.45 -31.83 -9.24
C ASP A 77 9.95 -32.38 -7.89
N THR A 78 10.65 -32.06 -6.80
CA THR A 78 10.28 -32.42 -5.42
C THR A 78 9.23 -31.51 -4.80
N ASP A 79 8.92 -30.37 -5.44
CA ASP A 79 7.98 -29.40 -4.87
C ASP A 79 6.53 -29.80 -5.13
N GLU A 80 5.68 -29.52 -4.15
CA GLU A 80 4.26 -29.87 -4.16
C GLU A 80 3.41 -28.62 -4.26
N VAL A 81 2.19 -28.73 -4.80
CA VAL A 81 1.28 -27.59 -4.93
C VAL A 81 0.03 -27.78 -4.08
N LEU A 82 -0.25 -26.82 -3.21
CA LEU A 82 -1.54 -26.73 -2.52
C LEU A 82 -2.45 -25.75 -3.26
N LEU A 83 -3.43 -26.28 -3.99
CA LEU A 83 -4.49 -25.50 -4.62
C LEU A 83 -5.49 -25.06 -3.54
N VAL A 84 -5.69 -23.76 -3.38
CA VAL A 84 -6.67 -23.20 -2.47
C VAL A 84 -7.82 -22.62 -3.28
N ALA A 85 -8.98 -23.27 -3.18
CA ALA A 85 -10.20 -22.92 -3.90
C ALA A 85 -11.32 -22.59 -2.92
N SER A 86 -12.27 -21.76 -3.34
CA SER A 86 -13.43 -21.41 -2.52
C SER A 86 -14.59 -22.39 -2.68
N ALA A 87 -15.21 -22.81 -1.58
CA ALA A 87 -16.46 -23.55 -1.61
C ALA A 87 -17.60 -22.79 -2.33
N THR A 88 -17.57 -21.45 -2.37
CA THR A 88 -18.65 -20.64 -2.97
C THR A 88 -18.69 -20.70 -4.51
N GLN A 89 -17.58 -21.05 -5.15
CA GLN A 89 -17.40 -21.02 -6.62
C GLN A 89 -16.37 -22.07 -7.05
N LEU A 90 -16.42 -23.25 -6.42
CA LEU A 90 -15.38 -24.27 -6.50
C LEU A 90 -15.04 -24.66 -7.95
N ASP A 91 -16.07 -24.85 -8.76
CA ASP A 91 -15.93 -25.23 -10.16
C ASP A 91 -15.13 -24.21 -11.00
N GLU A 92 -15.38 -22.91 -10.80
CA GLU A 92 -14.67 -21.83 -11.51
C GLU A 92 -13.21 -21.72 -11.07
N ASP A 93 -12.97 -21.88 -9.76
CA ASP A 93 -11.62 -21.82 -9.20
C ASP A 93 -10.77 -22.99 -9.72
N LEU A 94 -11.34 -24.20 -9.81
CA LEU A 94 -10.63 -25.37 -10.32
C LEU A 94 -10.40 -25.32 -11.83
N ASP A 95 -11.36 -24.82 -12.62
CA ASP A 95 -11.18 -24.60 -14.07
C ASP A 95 -10.02 -23.65 -14.38
N LEU A 96 -9.74 -22.69 -13.48
CA LEU A 96 -8.63 -21.77 -13.60
C LEU A 96 -7.30 -22.39 -13.13
N LEU A 97 -7.32 -23.15 -12.03
CA LEU A 97 -6.11 -23.58 -11.34
C LEU A 97 -5.53 -24.88 -11.90
N LEU A 98 -6.37 -25.87 -12.23
CA LEU A 98 -5.91 -27.19 -12.67
C LEU A 98 -5.04 -27.15 -13.94
N PRO A 99 -5.35 -26.35 -14.98
CA PRO A 99 -4.49 -26.27 -16.17
C PRO A 99 -3.08 -25.75 -15.86
N LEU A 100 -2.94 -24.89 -14.84
CA LEU A 100 -1.65 -24.31 -14.48
C LEU A 100 -0.70 -25.34 -13.87
N VAL A 101 -1.24 -26.34 -13.18
CA VAL A 101 -0.46 -27.35 -12.44
C VAL A 101 -0.53 -28.73 -13.07
N HIS A 102 -0.90 -28.82 -14.34
CA HIS A 102 -0.98 -30.09 -15.06
C HIS A 102 0.35 -30.85 -15.01
N GLY A 103 0.30 -32.15 -14.69
CA GLY A 103 1.48 -33.00 -14.53
C GLY A 103 2.23 -32.84 -13.20
N ARG A 104 1.86 -31.87 -12.35
CA ARG A 104 2.47 -31.68 -11.03
C ARG A 104 1.74 -32.46 -9.94
N ARG A 105 2.37 -32.60 -8.78
CA ARG A 105 1.76 -33.17 -7.57
C ARG A 105 1.01 -32.08 -6.81
N ALA A 106 -0.28 -32.28 -6.58
CA ALA A 106 -1.11 -31.30 -5.89
C ALA A 106 -2.13 -31.91 -4.91
N SER A 107 -2.51 -31.07 -3.94
CA SER A 107 -3.63 -31.28 -3.02
C SER A 107 -4.57 -30.07 -3.07
N ILE A 108 -5.84 -30.23 -2.72
CA ILE A 108 -6.84 -29.17 -2.83
C ILE A 108 -7.43 -28.84 -1.45
N ALA A 109 -7.28 -27.59 -1.01
CA ALA A 109 -7.96 -27.04 0.15
C ALA A 109 -9.17 -26.21 -0.31
N VAL A 110 -10.36 -26.63 0.09
CA VAL A 110 -11.62 -25.95 -0.15
C VAL A 110 -11.96 -25.09 1.06
N THR A 111 -11.80 -23.78 0.92
CA THR A 111 -12.02 -22.80 1.98
C THR A 111 -13.43 -22.23 1.97
N ARG A 112 -13.78 -21.42 2.97
CA ARG A 112 -15.12 -20.82 3.13
C ARG A 112 -16.24 -21.87 3.26
N TRP A 113 -15.92 -23.02 3.85
CA TRP A 113 -16.89 -24.10 4.04
C TRP A 113 -18.06 -23.68 4.93
N ASP A 114 -17.86 -22.70 5.82
CA ASP A 114 -18.87 -22.08 6.69
C ASP A 114 -20.03 -21.41 5.93
N LEU A 115 -19.84 -21.06 4.66
CA LEU A 115 -20.87 -20.45 3.82
C LEU A 115 -21.77 -21.48 3.13
N VAL A 116 -21.41 -22.77 3.16
CA VAL A 116 -22.17 -23.86 2.54
C VAL A 116 -23.33 -24.23 3.46
N ALA A 117 -24.57 -24.13 2.98
CA ALA A 117 -25.75 -24.44 3.79
C ALA A 117 -25.97 -25.95 3.97
N ASP A 118 -25.91 -26.73 2.89
CA ASP A 118 -26.06 -28.19 2.91
C ASP A 118 -24.69 -28.87 2.91
N HIS A 119 -24.12 -29.05 4.10
CA HIS A 119 -22.82 -29.70 4.25
C HIS A 119 -22.82 -31.17 3.84
N ALA A 120 -23.95 -31.88 3.94
CA ALA A 120 -24.01 -33.31 3.65
C ALA A 120 -23.87 -33.56 2.15
N SER A 121 -24.73 -32.94 1.34
CA SER A 121 -24.69 -33.04 -0.12
C SER A 121 -23.39 -32.48 -0.70
N ALA A 122 -22.92 -31.35 -0.16
CA ALA A 122 -21.67 -30.75 -0.60
C ALA A 122 -20.45 -31.65 -0.29
N ARG A 123 -20.38 -32.27 0.90
CA ARG A 123 -19.30 -33.23 1.22
C ARG A 123 -19.31 -34.44 0.27
N GLU A 124 -20.49 -34.97 -0.04
CA GLU A 124 -20.61 -36.05 -1.02
C GLU A 124 -20.13 -35.61 -2.43
N GLY A 125 -20.43 -34.37 -2.83
CA GLY A 125 -19.88 -33.75 -4.02
C GLY A 125 -18.34 -33.72 -4.01
N ILE A 126 -17.73 -33.27 -2.91
CA ILE A 126 -16.27 -33.23 -2.76
C ILE A 126 -15.65 -34.63 -2.84
N VAL A 127 -16.23 -35.63 -2.18
CA VAL A 127 -15.75 -37.02 -2.24
C VAL A 127 -15.78 -37.54 -3.67
N ARG A 128 -16.89 -37.32 -4.40
CA ARG A 128 -17.00 -37.69 -5.81
C ARG A 128 -15.94 -37.01 -6.69
N MET A 129 -15.68 -35.72 -6.45
CA MET A 129 -14.64 -34.98 -7.17
C MET A 129 -13.24 -35.51 -6.85
N SER A 130 -12.95 -35.82 -5.58
CA SER A 130 -11.66 -36.39 -5.15
C SER A 130 -11.41 -37.74 -5.82
N LEU A 131 -12.41 -38.63 -5.82
CA LEU A 131 -12.33 -39.93 -6.50
C LEU A 131 -12.15 -39.79 -8.01
N ALA A 132 -12.89 -38.87 -8.65
CA ALA A 132 -12.83 -38.68 -10.10
C ALA A 132 -11.51 -38.04 -10.57
N THR A 133 -10.88 -37.21 -9.74
CA THR A 133 -9.62 -36.52 -10.08
C THR A 133 -8.39 -37.26 -9.58
N GLY A 134 -8.53 -38.14 -8.59
CA GLY A 134 -7.41 -38.76 -7.89
C GLY A 134 -6.61 -37.79 -7.00
N LEU A 135 -7.18 -36.62 -6.69
CA LEU A 135 -6.54 -35.61 -5.85
C LEU A 135 -7.17 -35.59 -4.44
N PRO A 136 -6.39 -35.37 -3.38
CA PRO A 136 -6.93 -35.22 -2.04
C PRO A 136 -7.60 -33.84 -1.89
N PHE A 137 -8.86 -33.83 -1.46
CA PHE A 137 -9.62 -32.62 -1.15
C PHE A 137 -9.83 -32.52 0.36
N VAL A 138 -9.57 -31.35 0.92
CA VAL A 138 -9.81 -31.05 2.34
C VAL A 138 -10.71 -29.82 2.44
N VAL A 139 -11.78 -29.92 3.23
CA VAL A 139 -12.74 -28.84 3.42
C VAL A 139 -12.52 -28.16 4.77
N LEU A 140 -12.44 -26.84 4.81
CA LEU A 140 -12.17 -26.12 6.06
C LEU A 140 -12.57 -24.63 6.02
N ASP A 141 -12.65 -24.00 7.18
CA ASP A 141 -12.63 -22.53 7.31
C ASP A 141 -11.20 -22.06 7.59
N ALA A 142 -10.57 -21.38 6.62
CA ALA A 142 -9.19 -20.90 6.74
C ALA A 142 -8.97 -19.90 7.88
N ARG A 143 -10.03 -19.25 8.40
CA ARG A 143 -9.91 -18.27 9.49
C ARG A 143 -10.02 -18.88 10.87
N ARG A 144 -10.72 -20.01 10.98
CA ARG A 144 -10.95 -20.75 12.22
C ARG A 144 -10.91 -22.25 11.93
N PRO A 145 -9.78 -22.77 11.43
CA PRO A 145 -9.70 -24.19 11.14
C PRO A 145 -9.75 -24.96 12.47
N ASP A 146 -10.50 -26.04 12.49
CA ASP A 146 -10.48 -26.98 13.61
C ASP A 146 -9.18 -27.81 13.57
N ALA A 147 -8.81 -28.40 14.71
CA ALA A 147 -7.59 -29.21 14.81
C ALA A 147 -7.64 -30.40 13.82
N ALA A 148 -8.82 -31.00 13.67
CA ALA A 148 -9.04 -32.12 12.77
C ALA A 148 -8.79 -31.76 11.28
N ALA A 149 -9.30 -30.62 10.78
CA ALA A 149 -9.04 -30.25 9.39
C ALA A 149 -7.60 -29.79 9.17
N LEU A 150 -6.92 -29.25 10.19
CA LEU A 150 -5.48 -28.97 10.08
C LEU A 150 -4.67 -30.26 9.96
N GLU A 151 -4.99 -31.30 10.73
CA GLU A 151 -4.39 -32.62 10.61
C GLU A 151 -4.68 -33.26 9.25
N GLU A 152 -5.93 -33.19 8.78
CA GLU A 152 -6.34 -33.70 7.47
C GLU A 152 -5.60 -32.97 6.33
N LEU A 153 -5.44 -31.65 6.44
CA LEU A 153 -4.68 -30.85 5.49
C LEU A 153 -3.19 -31.21 5.50
N GLN A 154 -2.60 -31.44 6.67
CA GLN A 154 -1.21 -31.88 6.78
C GLN A 154 -0.99 -33.26 6.15
N ALA A 155 -1.96 -34.17 6.30
CA ALA A 155 -1.95 -35.48 5.67
C ALA A 155 -2.10 -35.37 4.14
N ALA A 156 -3.03 -34.55 3.66
CA ALA A 156 -3.26 -34.32 2.23
C ALA A 156 -2.04 -33.70 1.53
N VAL A 157 -1.37 -32.75 2.18
CA VAL A 157 -0.13 -32.15 1.66
C VAL A 157 1.04 -33.12 1.74
N ALA A 158 1.07 -34.06 2.70
CA ALA A 158 2.13 -35.08 2.75
C ALA A 158 1.97 -36.19 1.69
N ALA A 159 0.76 -36.37 1.16
CA ALA A 159 0.45 -37.38 0.14
C ALA A 159 -0.34 -36.77 -1.04
N PRO A 160 0.25 -35.82 -1.80
CA PRO A 160 -0.44 -35.18 -2.91
C PRO A 160 -0.60 -36.13 -4.10
N GLY A 161 -1.72 -35.99 -4.82
CA GLY A 161 -2.02 -36.72 -6.04
C GLY A 161 -1.41 -36.05 -7.28
N THR A 162 -1.31 -36.78 -8.39
CA THR A 162 -0.83 -36.22 -9.66
C THR A 162 -1.99 -35.59 -10.43
N VAL A 163 -1.84 -34.33 -10.84
CA VAL A 163 -2.86 -33.62 -11.63
C VAL A 163 -2.85 -34.14 -13.06
N ARG A 164 -3.84 -34.98 -13.39
CA ARG A 164 -4.00 -35.57 -14.74
C ARG A 164 -5.03 -34.87 -15.59
N HIS A 165 -5.92 -34.10 -14.99
CA HIS A 165 -7.02 -33.44 -15.67
C HIS A 165 -6.86 -31.92 -15.59
N GLU A 166 -7.05 -31.24 -16.71
CA GLU A 166 -7.08 -29.77 -16.77
C GLU A 166 -8.41 -29.19 -16.26
N ARG A 167 -9.45 -30.03 -16.14
CA ARG A 167 -10.75 -29.68 -15.57
C ARG A 167 -11.28 -30.84 -14.74
N THR A 168 -12.11 -30.57 -13.75
CA THR A 168 -12.70 -31.66 -12.96
C THR A 168 -13.70 -32.44 -13.81
N PRO A 169 -13.62 -33.78 -13.86
CA PRO A 169 -14.59 -34.60 -14.58
C PRO A 169 -16.00 -34.50 -13.97
N VAL A 170 -16.05 -34.32 -12.65
CA VAL A 170 -17.28 -34.10 -11.88
C VAL A 170 -17.28 -32.66 -11.37
N ARG A 171 -18.43 -32.01 -11.45
CA ARG A 171 -18.64 -30.64 -10.97
C ARG A 171 -19.28 -30.67 -9.60
N ALA A 172 -18.95 -29.69 -8.77
CA ALA A 172 -19.64 -29.44 -7.51
C ALA A 172 -21.12 -29.11 -7.77
N GLY A 173 -21.39 -28.25 -8.77
CA GLY A 173 -22.76 -27.96 -9.22
C GLY A 173 -23.49 -26.94 -8.35
N TRP A 174 -22.82 -26.29 -7.41
CA TRP A 174 -23.36 -25.19 -6.63
C TRP A 174 -22.53 -23.91 -6.78
N ARG A 175 -23.21 -22.77 -6.64
CA ARG A 175 -22.59 -21.44 -6.60
C ARG A 175 -23.29 -20.60 -5.54
N ILE A 176 -22.51 -19.98 -4.65
CA ILE A 176 -23.02 -19.20 -3.53
C ILE A 176 -22.65 -17.74 -3.78
N GLU A 177 -23.66 -16.91 -4.10
CA GLU A 177 -23.43 -15.48 -4.32
C GLU A 177 -23.60 -14.67 -3.02
N PRO A 178 -22.76 -13.65 -2.77
CA PRO A 178 -22.94 -12.76 -1.63
C PRO A 178 -24.17 -11.85 -1.77
N ARG A 179 -24.75 -11.48 -0.63
CA ARG A 179 -25.86 -10.52 -0.56
C ARG A 179 -25.48 -9.17 -1.18
N ARG A 180 -26.42 -8.62 -1.97
CA ARG A 180 -26.35 -7.25 -2.52
C ARG A 180 -26.42 -6.24 -1.38
N GLY A 181 -25.59 -5.20 -1.46
CA GLY A 181 -25.58 -4.07 -0.53
C GLY A 181 -25.54 -2.73 -1.27
N LEU A 182 -25.39 -1.65 -0.51
CA LEU A 182 -25.38 -0.28 -1.04
C LEU A 182 -24.26 -0.02 -2.07
N LEU A 183 -23.12 -0.70 -1.93
CA LEU A 183 -21.98 -0.58 -2.84
C LEU A 183 -22.22 -1.21 -4.22
N ASP A 184 -23.23 -2.08 -4.37
CA ASP A 184 -23.55 -2.72 -5.64
C ASP A 184 -24.41 -1.84 -6.57
N HIS A 185 -24.84 -0.67 -6.10
CA HIS A 185 -25.65 0.25 -6.89
C HIS A 185 -24.82 0.92 -7.99
N ALA A 186 -25.27 0.92 -9.24
CA ALA A 186 -24.46 1.39 -10.38
C ALA A 186 -23.99 2.85 -10.26
N VAL A 187 -24.87 3.75 -9.79
CA VAL A 187 -24.56 5.19 -9.64
C VAL A 187 -24.13 5.55 -8.22
N ALA A 188 -24.89 5.16 -7.20
CA ALA A 188 -24.57 5.48 -5.80
C ALA A 188 -23.38 4.67 -5.24
N GLY A 189 -23.12 3.47 -5.75
CA GLY A 189 -22.05 2.58 -5.27
C GLY A 189 -20.68 3.23 -5.32
N PRO A 190 -20.23 3.79 -6.46
CA PRO A 190 -19.00 4.56 -6.54
C PRO A 190 -18.91 5.73 -5.55
N ALA A 191 -19.96 6.53 -5.40
CA ALA A 191 -19.95 7.67 -4.49
C ALA A 191 -19.82 7.23 -3.02
N ILE A 192 -20.56 6.19 -2.63
CA ILE A 192 -20.45 5.56 -1.30
C ILE A 192 -19.06 4.95 -1.12
N ALA A 193 -18.51 4.32 -2.16
CA ALA A 193 -17.17 3.75 -2.12
C ALA A 193 -16.12 4.84 -1.90
N VAL A 194 -16.19 5.99 -2.58
CA VAL A 194 -15.32 7.16 -2.35
C VAL A 194 -15.51 7.72 -0.94
N ALA A 195 -16.74 7.84 -0.44
CA ALA A 195 -16.98 8.32 0.92
C ALA A 195 -16.37 7.40 1.99
N LEU A 196 -16.60 6.09 1.87
CA LEU A 196 -15.99 5.08 2.73
C LEU A 196 -14.47 5.03 2.59
N LEU A 197 -13.95 5.40 1.41
CA LEU A 197 -12.53 5.53 1.10
C LEU A 197 -11.83 6.61 1.92
N VAL A 198 -12.46 7.78 1.98
CA VAL A 198 -11.91 8.99 2.59
C VAL A 198 -12.06 8.93 4.11
N LEU A 199 -13.08 8.23 4.61
CA LEU A 199 -13.41 8.15 6.03
C LEU A 199 -12.21 7.75 6.92
N PRO A 200 -11.41 6.70 6.64
CA PRO A 200 -10.24 6.37 7.46
C PRO A 200 -9.17 7.46 7.47
N ALA A 201 -8.94 8.13 6.34
CA ALA A 201 -7.97 9.22 6.26
C ALA A 201 -8.45 10.42 7.09
N LEU A 202 -9.73 10.80 6.96
CA LEU A 202 -10.33 11.87 7.73
C LEU A 202 -10.29 11.59 9.23
N LEU A 203 -10.72 10.40 9.66
CA LEU A 203 -10.69 10.00 11.07
C LEU A 203 -9.27 9.93 11.63
N ALA A 204 -8.31 9.46 10.83
CA ALA A 204 -6.91 9.42 11.24
C ALA A 204 -6.34 10.83 11.42
N VAL A 205 -6.60 11.75 10.48
CA VAL A 205 -6.13 13.14 10.58
C VAL A 205 -6.78 13.86 11.77
N LEU A 206 -8.11 13.76 11.93
CA LEU A 206 -8.82 14.40 13.04
C LEU A 206 -8.38 13.84 14.39
N GLY A 207 -8.33 12.52 14.52
CA GLY A 207 -7.92 11.86 15.76
C GLY A 207 -6.45 12.11 16.10
N ALA A 208 -5.56 12.12 15.10
CA ALA A 208 -4.15 12.39 15.31
C ALA A 208 -3.86 13.84 15.64
N ASN A 209 -4.54 14.81 15.00
CA ASN A 209 -4.39 16.22 15.35
C ASN A 209 -4.86 16.48 16.79
N GLN A 210 -5.94 15.82 17.22
CA GLN A 210 -6.41 15.92 18.60
C GLN A 210 -5.40 15.32 19.59
N ALA A 211 -4.81 14.15 19.27
CA ALA A 211 -3.75 13.55 20.08
C ALA A 211 -2.48 14.43 20.10
N ALA A 212 -2.10 14.99 18.97
CA ALA A 212 -0.94 15.87 18.82
C ALA A 212 -1.12 17.13 19.68
N ALA A 213 -2.31 17.75 19.68
CA ALA A 213 -2.59 18.91 20.53
C ALA A 213 -2.38 18.64 22.04
N TRP A 214 -2.52 17.39 22.49
CA TRP A 214 -2.29 17.00 23.88
C TRP A 214 -0.82 16.66 24.15
N LEU A 215 -0.12 16.12 23.16
CA LEU A 215 1.27 15.66 23.27
C LEU A 215 2.29 16.77 22.98
N ASP A 216 1.95 17.72 22.11
CA ASP A 216 2.85 18.78 21.64
C ASP A 216 3.36 19.67 22.78
N PRO A 217 2.52 20.15 23.73
CA PRO A 217 3.01 20.95 24.85
C PRO A 217 4.01 20.19 25.74
N LEU A 218 3.77 18.88 25.94
CA LEU A 218 4.67 18.02 26.72
C LEU A 218 6.00 17.81 25.99
N ALA A 219 5.94 17.60 24.67
CA ALA A 219 7.11 17.43 23.85
C ALA A 219 7.98 18.70 23.87
N VAL A 220 7.38 19.86 23.60
CA VAL A 220 8.05 21.18 23.63
C VAL A 220 8.64 21.47 25.01
N ALA A 221 7.93 21.16 26.10
CA ALA A 221 8.44 21.38 27.46
C ALA A 221 9.69 20.54 27.79
N ILE A 222 9.85 19.38 27.14
CA ILE A 222 11.02 18.51 27.33
C ILE A 222 12.15 18.92 26.39
N THR A 223 11.84 19.23 25.13
CA THR A 223 12.85 19.37 24.07
C THR A 223 13.47 20.75 24.01
N THR A 224 12.70 21.82 24.23
CA THR A 224 13.20 23.21 24.21
C THR A 224 14.30 23.46 25.23
N PRO A 225 14.14 23.15 26.54
CA PRO A 225 15.21 23.38 27.51
C PRO A 225 16.43 22.48 27.30
N LEU A 226 16.25 21.34 26.60
CA LEU A 226 17.36 20.46 26.24
C LEU A 226 18.11 20.98 25.01
N ALA A 227 17.39 21.51 24.02
CA ALA A 227 17.95 22.13 22.82
C ALA A 227 18.79 23.36 23.19
N GLU A 228 18.25 24.27 24.03
CA GLU A 228 18.97 25.46 24.51
C GLU A 228 20.28 25.13 25.24
N ARG A 229 20.32 24.02 25.99
CA ARG A 229 21.56 23.57 26.67
C ARG A 229 22.61 23.02 25.71
N ILE A 230 22.18 22.49 24.57
CA ILE A 230 23.04 21.82 23.59
C ILE A 230 23.45 22.80 22.47
N GLU A 231 22.70 23.88 22.27
CA GLU A 231 23.02 24.95 21.31
C GLU A 231 24.39 25.60 21.59
N GLY A 232 24.80 25.65 22.87
CA GLY A 232 26.13 26.13 23.27
C GLY A 232 27.29 25.15 23.01
N TRP A 233 27.05 23.95 22.46
CA TRP A 233 28.11 22.97 22.21
C TRP A 233 28.90 23.32 20.94
N PRO A 234 30.25 23.30 20.99
CA PRO A 234 31.07 23.66 19.85
C PRO A 234 31.03 22.60 18.74
N GLY A 235 30.91 23.07 17.49
CA GLY A 235 31.09 22.26 16.28
C GLY A 235 29.78 21.68 15.71
N PRO A 236 29.88 20.72 14.77
CA PRO A 236 28.74 20.18 14.03
C PRO A 236 27.76 19.40 14.93
N LEU A 237 28.16 19.03 16.14
CA LEU A 237 27.29 18.32 17.10
C LEU A 237 26.16 19.21 17.63
N GLY A 238 26.43 20.50 17.91
CA GLY A 238 25.41 21.46 18.31
C GLY A 238 24.37 21.67 17.21
N ALA A 239 24.84 21.85 15.96
CA ALA A 239 23.97 21.96 14.79
C ALA A 239 23.11 20.70 14.57
N VAL A 240 23.72 19.50 14.60
CA VAL A 240 23.01 18.22 14.34
C VAL A 240 21.98 17.88 15.41
N LEU A 241 22.24 18.23 16.66
CA LEU A 241 21.33 17.92 17.76
C LEU A 241 20.30 19.01 18.00
N ALA A 242 20.70 20.29 18.01
CA ALA A 242 19.88 21.41 18.47
C ALA A 242 19.61 22.49 17.41
N GLY A 243 20.23 22.45 16.23
CA GLY A 243 19.98 23.44 15.18
C GLY A 243 18.54 23.38 14.62
N ASP A 244 18.20 24.31 13.72
CA ASP A 244 16.85 24.43 13.16
C ASP A 244 16.37 23.14 12.46
N TYR A 245 17.31 22.39 11.88
CA TYR A 245 17.06 21.06 11.28
C TYR A 245 17.55 19.89 12.13
N GLY A 246 17.93 20.17 13.36
CA GLY A 246 18.51 19.23 14.31
C GLY A 246 17.52 18.18 14.80
N LEU A 247 18.08 17.16 15.45
CA LEU A 247 17.31 16.01 15.87
C LEU A 247 16.34 16.30 17.02
N LEU A 248 16.68 17.20 17.94
CA LEU A 248 15.86 17.56 19.10
C LEU A 248 14.74 18.53 18.76
N THR A 249 14.95 19.38 17.75
CA THR A 249 13.94 20.33 17.24
C THR A 249 12.93 19.61 16.36
N MET A 250 13.40 18.73 15.47
CA MET A 250 12.55 18.07 14.48
C MET A 250 12.05 16.68 14.89
N GLY A 251 12.81 15.95 15.72
CA GLY A 251 12.44 14.60 16.17
C GLY A 251 11.07 14.53 16.85
N PRO A 252 10.72 15.44 17.77
CA PRO A 252 9.42 15.43 18.45
C PRO A 252 8.25 15.53 17.49
N LEU A 253 8.38 16.31 16.41
CA LEU A 253 7.32 16.45 15.41
C LEU A 253 6.96 15.10 14.77
N LEU A 254 7.96 14.25 14.49
CA LEU A 254 7.72 12.90 13.98
C LEU A 254 6.95 12.03 15.00
N PHE A 255 7.29 12.09 16.28
CA PHE A 255 6.63 11.27 17.29
C PHE A 255 5.24 11.76 17.64
N VAL A 256 5.06 13.07 17.78
CA VAL A 256 3.80 13.71 18.17
C VAL A 256 2.77 13.63 17.06
N TRP A 257 3.17 13.85 15.80
CA TRP A 257 2.23 13.95 14.68
C TRP A 257 2.14 12.68 13.84
N ALA A 258 3.27 12.02 13.53
CA ALA A 258 3.25 10.86 12.63
C ALA A 258 2.79 9.58 13.32
N VAL A 259 3.23 9.32 14.56
CA VAL A 259 2.92 8.04 15.25
C VAL A 259 1.41 7.87 15.53
N PRO A 260 0.68 8.86 16.09
CA PRO A 260 -0.77 8.72 16.29
C PRO A 260 -1.51 8.51 14.97
N THR A 261 -1.12 9.24 13.92
CA THR A 261 -1.76 9.10 12.62
C THR A 261 -1.56 7.71 12.03
N VAL A 262 -0.32 7.20 12.06
CA VAL A 262 -0.01 5.84 11.59
C VAL A 262 -0.77 4.80 12.41
N LEU A 263 -0.90 4.97 13.73
CA LEU A 263 -1.63 4.04 14.59
C LEU A 263 -3.13 3.99 14.24
N VAL A 264 -3.81 5.14 14.24
CA VAL A 264 -5.26 5.23 13.94
C VAL A 264 -5.53 4.70 12.54
N TYR A 265 -4.75 5.15 11.56
CA TYR A 265 -4.88 4.72 10.17
C TYR A 265 -4.67 3.20 10.02
N SER A 266 -3.63 2.65 10.67
CA SER A 266 -3.31 1.22 10.62
C SER A 266 -4.44 0.36 11.20
N VAL A 267 -5.10 0.81 12.27
CA VAL A 267 -6.25 0.10 12.83
C VAL A 267 -7.44 0.15 11.88
N LEU A 268 -7.82 1.33 11.38
CA LEU A 268 -8.97 1.49 10.50
C LEU A 268 -8.82 0.71 9.19
N ILE A 269 -7.65 0.76 8.55
CA ILE A 269 -7.42 0.01 7.32
C ILE A 269 -7.37 -1.50 7.56
N SER A 270 -6.86 -1.94 8.72
CA SER A 270 -6.86 -3.37 9.10
C SER A 270 -8.29 -3.87 9.33
N VAL A 271 -9.18 -3.05 9.88
CA VAL A 271 -10.62 -3.37 9.98
C VAL A 271 -11.24 -3.51 8.59
N TYR A 272 -10.92 -2.62 7.66
CA TYR A 272 -11.45 -2.66 6.28
C TYR A 272 -10.99 -3.90 5.52
N LYS A 273 -9.73 -4.31 5.71
CA LYS A 273 -9.19 -5.54 5.13
C LYS A 273 -9.80 -6.79 5.76
N ALA A 274 -9.82 -6.86 7.10
CA ALA A 274 -10.32 -8.02 7.82
C ALA A 274 -11.82 -8.27 7.56
N SER A 275 -12.59 -7.21 7.31
CA SER A 275 -14.02 -7.31 6.99
C SER A 275 -14.32 -7.64 5.52
N GLY A 276 -13.35 -7.51 4.61
CA GLY A 276 -13.57 -7.60 3.16
C GLY A 276 -14.16 -6.32 2.53
N LEU A 277 -14.31 -5.24 3.31
CA LEU A 277 -14.85 -3.97 2.83
C LEU A 277 -13.93 -3.32 1.79
N ALA A 278 -12.61 -3.45 1.95
CA ALA A 278 -11.63 -2.94 1.00
C ALA A 278 -11.80 -3.56 -0.40
N ASP A 279 -12.10 -4.86 -0.48
CA ASP A 279 -12.33 -5.55 -1.75
C ASP A 279 -13.65 -5.08 -2.41
N ARG A 280 -14.73 -4.87 -1.63
CA ARG A 280 -16.00 -4.31 -2.14
C ARG A 280 -15.87 -2.87 -2.64
N ILE A 281 -15.19 -2.03 -1.88
CA ILE A 281 -14.87 -0.65 -2.28
C ILE A 281 -14.11 -0.68 -3.61
N GLY A 282 -13.12 -1.57 -3.74
CA GLY A 282 -12.37 -1.75 -4.98
C GLY A 282 -13.28 -2.15 -6.14
N ALA A 283 -14.14 -3.14 -5.96
CA ALA A 283 -15.08 -3.58 -6.99
C ALA A 283 -16.00 -2.42 -7.46
N ALA A 284 -16.53 -1.63 -6.54
CA ALA A 284 -17.39 -0.48 -6.84
C ALA A 284 -16.64 0.65 -7.58
N LEU A 285 -15.36 0.90 -7.26
CA LEU A 285 -14.55 1.94 -7.91
C LEU A 285 -13.91 1.49 -9.21
N HIS A 286 -13.88 0.19 -9.50
CA HIS A 286 -13.19 -0.35 -10.67
C HIS A 286 -13.56 0.33 -12.00
N PRO A 287 -14.85 0.61 -12.30
CA PRO A 287 -15.23 1.29 -13.55
C PRO A 287 -14.61 2.68 -13.70
N LEU A 288 -14.46 3.42 -12.60
CA LEU A 288 -13.93 4.79 -12.59
C LEU A 288 -12.41 4.81 -12.74
N LEU A 289 -11.73 3.78 -12.23
CA LEU A 289 -10.27 3.71 -12.16
C LEU A 289 -9.64 3.11 -13.41
N ARG A 290 -10.37 2.25 -14.11
CA ARG A 290 -9.89 1.56 -15.30
C ARG A 290 -9.35 2.51 -16.40
N PRO A 291 -9.98 3.66 -16.71
CA PRO A 291 -9.47 4.60 -17.72
C PRO A 291 -8.11 5.23 -17.37
N VAL A 292 -7.78 5.32 -16.07
CA VAL A 292 -6.50 5.87 -15.59
C VAL A 292 -5.44 4.78 -15.36
N GLY A 293 -5.75 3.52 -15.71
CA GLY A 293 -4.82 2.40 -15.60
C GLY A 293 -4.62 1.89 -14.17
N LEU A 294 -5.49 2.29 -13.24
CA LEU A 294 -5.58 1.75 -11.89
C LEU A 294 -6.77 0.78 -11.79
N HIS A 295 -6.70 -0.13 -10.83
CA HIS A 295 -7.79 -1.06 -10.56
C HIS A 295 -8.35 -0.83 -9.17
N GLY A 296 -9.57 -1.34 -8.96
CA GLY A 296 -10.28 -1.23 -7.69
C GLY A 296 -9.41 -1.57 -6.47
N ARG A 297 -8.67 -2.67 -6.57
CA ARG A 297 -7.77 -3.12 -5.49
C ARG A 297 -6.52 -2.26 -5.36
N ASP A 298 -5.99 -1.72 -6.45
CA ASP A 298 -4.83 -0.82 -6.41
C ASP A 298 -5.15 0.43 -5.60
N VAL A 299 -6.38 0.93 -5.68
CA VAL A 299 -6.82 2.10 -4.91
C VAL A 299 -6.74 1.88 -3.40
N THR A 300 -6.99 0.67 -2.90
CA THR A 300 -6.79 0.37 -1.48
C THR A 300 -5.34 0.65 -1.04
N ARG A 301 -4.36 0.42 -1.92
CA ARG A 301 -2.93 0.70 -1.67
C ARG A 301 -2.60 2.18 -1.82
N VAL A 302 -3.16 2.85 -2.84
CA VAL A 302 -3.05 4.31 -3.00
C VAL A 302 -3.50 5.00 -1.72
N LEU A 303 -4.59 4.53 -1.14
CA LEU A 303 -5.11 5.11 0.09
C LEU A 303 -4.22 4.91 1.28
N MET A 304 -3.61 3.73 1.41
CA MET A 304 -2.62 3.48 2.46
C MET A 304 -1.51 4.54 2.45
N GLY A 305 -1.22 5.14 1.28
CA GLY A 305 -0.29 6.25 1.13
C GLY A 305 -0.69 7.51 1.91
N PHE A 306 -1.99 7.82 2.02
CA PHE A 306 -2.46 8.95 2.84
C PHE A 306 -2.12 8.77 4.33
N GLY A 307 -1.90 7.53 4.79
CA GLY A 307 -1.23 7.29 6.06
C GLY A 307 0.28 7.54 5.91
N CYS A 308 0.97 6.59 5.26
CA CYS A 308 2.39 6.69 4.98
C CYS A 308 2.74 6.00 3.66
N ASN A 309 3.51 6.69 2.81
CA ASN A 309 3.89 6.18 1.49
C ASN A 309 4.77 4.93 1.57
N VAL A 310 5.62 4.78 2.58
CA VAL A 310 6.55 3.64 2.72
C VAL A 310 5.80 2.29 2.84
N PRO A 311 4.97 2.05 3.87
CA PRO A 311 4.23 0.79 3.97
C PRO A 311 3.27 0.63 2.79
N ALA A 312 2.69 1.71 2.25
CA ALA A 312 1.83 1.64 1.08
C ALA A 312 2.57 1.07 -0.14
N ILE A 313 3.76 1.58 -0.46
CA ILE A 313 4.61 1.13 -1.58
C ILE A 313 5.00 -0.33 -1.40
N VAL A 314 5.50 -0.74 -0.22
CA VAL A 314 5.86 -2.15 0.07
C VAL A 314 4.65 -3.07 -0.14
N SER A 315 3.49 -2.59 0.25
CA SER A 315 2.27 -3.36 0.19
C SER A 315 1.79 -3.58 -1.28
N THR A 316 2.26 -2.77 -2.25
CA THR A 316 1.98 -2.98 -3.69
C THR A 316 2.58 -4.26 -4.28
N ARG A 317 3.36 -5.04 -3.53
CA ARG A 317 3.84 -6.38 -3.93
C ARG A 317 2.71 -7.33 -4.34
N SER A 318 1.50 -7.13 -3.83
CA SER A 318 0.33 -7.91 -4.25
C SER A 318 -0.43 -7.32 -5.46
N CYS A 319 0.04 -6.22 -6.04
CA CYS A 319 -0.55 -5.67 -7.25
C CYS A 319 -0.06 -6.47 -8.46
N SER A 320 -0.91 -6.59 -9.49
CA SER A 320 -0.51 -7.21 -10.76
C SER A 320 0.69 -6.48 -11.36
N ALA A 321 1.56 -7.21 -12.06
CA ALA A 321 2.78 -6.66 -12.64
C ALA A 321 2.52 -5.47 -13.59
N CYS A 322 1.40 -5.49 -14.32
CA CYS A 322 1.01 -4.43 -15.25
C CYS A 322 0.54 -3.13 -14.59
N THR A 323 0.07 -3.17 -13.34
CA THR A 323 -0.47 -1.99 -12.64
C THR A 323 0.45 -1.48 -11.53
N ARG A 324 1.29 -2.37 -10.98
CA ARG A 324 2.18 -2.05 -9.86
C ARG A 324 2.99 -0.75 -10.05
N PRO A 325 3.64 -0.47 -11.20
CA PRO A 325 4.35 0.81 -11.38
C PRO A 325 3.43 2.03 -11.33
N THR A 326 2.24 1.95 -11.96
CA THR A 326 1.22 3.02 -11.94
C THR A 326 0.71 3.25 -10.53
N THR A 327 0.45 2.18 -9.76
CA THR A 327 0.00 2.25 -8.36
C THR A 327 1.06 2.89 -7.47
N VAL A 328 2.34 2.53 -7.64
CA VAL A 328 3.45 3.15 -6.90
C VAL A 328 3.59 4.63 -7.25
N GLY A 329 3.47 4.99 -8.53
CA GLY A 329 3.45 6.39 -8.95
C GLY A 329 2.25 7.17 -8.36
N ALA A 330 1.07 6.56 -8.31
CA ALA A 330 -0.10 7.17 -7.69
C ALA A 330 0.11 7.42 -6.19
N ILE A 331 0.74 6.48 -5.47
CA ILE A 331 1.11 6.65 -4.06
C ILE A 331 2.13 7.79 -3.89
N SER A 332 3.16 7.83 -4.74
CA SER A 332 4.27 8.78 -4.58
C SER A 332 3.91 10.22 -4.93
N PHE A 333 2.99 10.41 -5.88
CA PHE A 333 2.54 11.70 -6.36
C PHE A 333 1.23 12.16 -5.70
N GLY A 334 0.22 11.29 -5.67
CA GLY A 334 -1.16 11.65 -5.33
C GLY A 334 -1.56 11.43 -3.88
N SER A 335 -0.90 10.51 -3.19
CA SER A 335 -1.16 10.29 -1.76
C SER A 335 -0.33 11.27 -0.94
N ALA A 336 -0.92 12.44 -0.66
CA ALA A 336 -0.38 13.33 0.36
C ALA A 336 -0.41 12.58 1.70
N CYS A 337 0.75 12.13 2.16
CA CYS A 337 0.83 11.36 3.40
C CYS A 337 0.32 12.18 4.58
N SER A 338 -0.02 11.52 5.68
CA SER A 338 -0.58 12.16 6.88
C SER A 338 0.16 13.42 7.28
N TYR A 339 1.48 13.35 7.27
CA TYR A 339 2.36 14.47 7.56
C TYR A 339 2.22 15.60 6.52
N GLN A 340 2.28 15.28 5.22
CA GLN A 340 2.13 16.29 4.15
C GLN A 340 0.75 16.98 4.23
N LEU A 341 -0.32 16.23 4.46
CA LEU A 341 -1.65 16.80 4.66
C LEU A 341 -1.68 17.73 5.88
N GLY A 342 -1.13 17.29 7.01
CA GLY A 342 -1.03 18.11 8.23
C GLY A 342 -0.26 19.41 8.00
N ALA A 343 0.90 19.35 7.33
CA ALA A 343 1.70 20.52 6.99
C ALA A 343 0.97 21.49 6.05
N THR A 344 0.29 20.98 5.02
CA THR A 344 -0.55 21.79 4.13
C THR A 344 -1.69 22.49 4.91
N LEU A 345 -2.36 21.77 5.81
CA LEU A 345 -3.41 22.37 6.66
C LEU A 345 -2.84 23.47 7.56
N ALA A 346 -1.67 23.26 8.16
CA ALA A 346 -1.00 24.25 9.01
C ALA A 346 -0.61 25.51 8.22
N VAL A 347 -0.05 25.37 7.02
CA VAL A 347 0.29 26.50 6.14
C VAL A 347 -0.94 27.33 5.77
N PHE A 348 -2.04 26.68 5.38
CA PHE A 348 -3.28 27.38 5.03
C PHE A 348 -3.96 28.01 6.24
N ALA A 349 -3.88 27.39 7.42
CA ALA A 349 -4.37 27.96 8.67
C ALA A 349 -3.54 29.19 9.09
N ALA A 350 -2.21 29.13 9.00
CA ALA A 350 -1.32 30.25 9.31
C ALA A 350 -1.55 31.46 8.39
N ALA A 351 -1.96 31.22 7.15
CA ALA A 351 -2.31 32.25 6.18
C ALA A 351 -3.76 32.75 6.27
N ASP A 352 -4.55 32.29 7.25
CA ASP A 352 -5.99 32.53 7.38
C ASP A 352 -6.80 32.19 6.11
N LYS A 353 -6.34 31.18 5.37
CA LYS A 353 -6.88 30.75 4.07
C LYS A 353 -7.26 29.26 4.08
N SER A 354 -7.89 28.81 5.15
CA SER A 354 -8.34 27.42 5.33
C SER A 354 -9.29 26.92 4.23
N SER A 355 -9.95 27.83 3.50
CA SER A 355 -10.78 27.50 2.33
C SER A 355 -9.97 26.89 1.17
N LEU A 356 -8.64 27.09 1.12
CA LEU A 356 -7.74 26.56 0.09
C LEU A 356 -7.54 25.03 0.17
N VAL A 357 -7.95 24.39 1.26
CA VAL A 357 -7.86 22.92 1.40
C VAL A 357 -8.64 22.19 0.31
N VAL A 358 -9.86 22.64 0.02
CA VAL A 358 -10.72 22.03 -1.00
C VAL A 358 -10.13 22.16 -2.41
N PRO A 359 -9.74 23.34 -2.91
CA PRO A 359 -9.11 23.46 -4.22
C PRO A 359 -7.75 22.75 -4.29
N TYR A 360 -6.98 22.70 -3.19
CA TYR A 360 -5.75 21.90 -3.13
C TYR A 360 -6.01 20.41 -3.35
N LEU A 361 -6.96 19.84 -2.61
CA LEU A 361 -7.31 18.42 -2.76
C LEU A 361 -7.91 18.13 -4.14
N ALA A 362 -8.74 19.03 -4.67
CA ALA A 362 -9.30 18.92 -6.02
C ALA A 362 -8.20 18.91 -7.09
N LEU A 363 -7.25 19.85 -6.99
CA LEU A 363 -6.09 19.92 -7.87
C LEU A 363 -5.22 18.65 -7.75
N LEU A 364 -4.93 18.21 -6.53
CA LEU A 364 -4.14 17.01 -6.27
C LEU A 364 -4.79 15.76 -6.87
N VAL A 365 -6.10 15.57 -6.68
CA VAL A 365 -6.84 14.44 -7.25
C VAL A 365 -6.85 14.52 -8.78
N ALA A 366 -7.20 15.68 -9.35
CA ALA A 366 -7.23 15.85 -10.81
C ALA A 366 -5.85 15.60 -11.44
N ALA A 367 -4.80 16.20 -10.88
CA ALA A 367 -3.42 16.00 -11.31
C ALA A 367 -3.02 14.53 -11.19
N THR A 368 -3.42 13.83 -10.13
CA THR A 368 -3.11 12.40 -9.93
C THR A 368 -3.78 11.53 -10.98
N LEU A 369 -5.05 11.79 -11.31
CA LEU A 369 -5.77 11.05 -12.34
C LEU A 369 -5.14 11.25 -13.73
N VAL A 370 -4.71 12.48 -14.04
CA VAL A 370 -3.99 12.77 -15.29
C VAL A 370 -2.61 12.09 -15.29
N TYR A 371 -1.83 12.24 -14.22
CA TYR A 371 -0.50 11.64 -14.06
C TYR A 371 -0.54 10.12 -14.25
N THR A 372 -1.42 9.44 -13.52
CA THR A 372 -1.58 7.99 -13.57
C THR A 372 -1.99 7.51 -14.96
N ARG A 373 -2.90 8.23 -15.63
CA ARG A 373 -3.26 7.96 -17.02
C ARG A 373 -2.07 8.06 -17.97
N LEU A 374 -1.20 9.07 -17.81
CA LEU A 374 -0.02 9.29 -18.65
C LEU A 374 1.04 8.19 -18.46
N ILE A 375 1.29 7.74 -17.24
CA ILE A 375 2.31 6.71 -16.96
C ILE A 375 1.78 5.28 -17.16
N SER A 376 0.46 5.09 -17.22
CA SER A 376 -0.16 3.77 -17.27
C SER A 376 0.17 2.98 -18.55
N GLN A 377 0.51 1.71 -18.37
CA GLN A 377 0.73 0.80 -19.49
C GLN A 377 -0.57 0.53 -20.26
N PRO A 378 -0.54 0.40 -21.61
CA PRO A 378 -1.72 0.07 -22.40
C PRO A 378 -2.39 -1.26 -21.97
N ALA A 379 -1.58 -2.25 -21.58
CA ALA A 379 -2.06 -3.54 -21.08
C ALA A 379 -2.90 -3.43 -19.79
N ALA A 380 -2.64 -2.42 -18.95
CA ALA A 380 -3.43 -2.15 -17.76
C ALA A 380 -4.79 -1.50 -18.08
N ARG A 381 -4.93 -0.89 -19.27
CA ARG A 381 -6.16 -0.23 -19.73
C ARG A 381 -7.03 -1.10 -20.65
N SER A 382 -6.48 -2.22 -21.13
CA SER A 382 -7.14 -3.13 -22.08
C SER A 382 -8.45 -3.73 -21.54
N THR A 383 -9.45 -3.85 -22.40
CA THR A 383 -10.72 -4.57 -22.16
C THR A 383 -10.53 -6.07 -21.96
N LEU A 384 -9.47 -6.63 -22.53
CA LEU A 384 -9.16 -8.06 -22.49
C LEU A 384 -8.51 -8.48 -21.17
N ASN A 385 -8.03 -7.52 -20.37
CA ASN A 385 -7.43 -7.78 -19.07
C ASN A 385 -8.52 -7.75 -17.98
N THR A 386 -9.46 -8.68 -18.07
CA THR A 386 -10.60 -8.79 -17.16
C THR A 386 -10.14 -9.14 -15.75
N LEU A 387 -10.72 -8.48 -14.75
CA LEU A 387 -10.55 -8.88 -13.36
C LEU A 387 -11.16 -10.26 -13.18
N LEU A 388 -10.36 -11.27 -12.82
CA LEU A 388 -10.83 -12.56 -12.32
C LEU A 388 -11.25 -12.44 -10.84
N ILE A 389 -11.65 -11.26 -10.37
CA ILE A 389 -12.12 -11.04 -9.00
C ILE A 389 -13.63 -11.21 -9.01
N GLU A 390 -14.14 -11.97 -8.04
CA GLU A 390 -15.57 -12.10 -7.76
C GLU A 390 -16.12 -10.68 -7.49
N PRO A 391 -17.06 -10.15 -8.29
CA PRO A 391 -17.51 -8.75 -8.19
C PRO A 391 -18.14 -8.42 -6.83
N ARG A 392 -18.46 -9.44 -6.04
CA ARG A 392 -19.00 -9.34 -4.69
C ARG A 392 -18.15 -10.19 -3.75
N THR A 393 -17.50 -9.56 -2.77
CA THR A 393 -16.81 -10.27 -1.68
C THR A 393 -17.77 -10.46 -0.49
N PHE A 394 -17.64 -11.57 0.23
CA PHE A 394 -18.42 -11.78 1.45
C PHE A 394 -17.89 -10.87 2.56
N LEU A 395 -18.77 -10.00 3.09
CA LEU A 395 -18.45 -9.21 4.26
C LEU A 395 -18.53 -10.08 5.49
N THR A 396 -17.52 -9.95 6.34
CA THR A 396 -17.37 -10.76 7.56
C THR A 396 -17.04 -9.82 8.71
N ARG A 397 -17.36 -10.24 9.94
CA ARG A 397 -16.99 -9.43 11.11
C ARG A 397 -15.46 -9.47 11.28
N PRO A 398 -14.79 -8.31 11.42
CA PRO A 398 -13.34 -8.28 11.61
C PRO A 398 -12.98 -8.94 12.94
N SER A 399 -11.97 -9.81 12.93
CA SER A 399 -11.45 -10.41 14.17
C SER A 399 -10.42 -9.47 14.80
N PHE A 400 -10.60 -9.15 16.09
CA PHE A 400 -9.69 -8.23 16.81
C PHE A 400 -8.24 -8.70 16.79
N ALA A 401 -7.99 -10.01 16.86
CA ALA A 401 -6.65 -10.60 16.77
C ALA A 401 -5.99 -10.33 15.41
N ALA A 402 -6.73 -10.45 14.30
CA ALA A 402 -6.19 -10.17 12.97
C ALA A 402 -5.90 -8.68 12.78
N VAL A 403 -6.82 -7.82 13.23
CA VAL A 403 -6.66 -6.36 13.20
C VAL A 403 -5.43 -5.93 14.01
N GLY A 404 -5.26 -6.45 15.23
CA GLY A 404 -4.13 -6.13 16.09
C GLY A 404 -2.79 -6.59 15.51
N THR A 405 -2.74 -7.80 14.96
CA THR A 405 -1.52 -8.35 14.35
C THR A 405 -1.09 -7.53 13.12
N GLU A 406 -2.05 -7.16 12.26
CA GLU A 406 -1.76 -6.39 11.04
C GLU A 406 -1.40 -4.93 11.35
N ALA A 407 -2.13 -4.29 12.28
CA ALA A 407 -1.82 -2.95 12.74
C ALA A 407 -0.43 -2.89 13.39
N ARG A 408 -0.10 -3.86 14.26
CA ARG A 408 1.24 -3.98 14.88
C ARG A 408 2.33 -4.15 13.83
N GLY A 409 2.11 -4.97 12.81
CA GLY A 409 3.05 -5.15 11.70
C GLY A 409 3.34 -3.84 10.96
N THR A 410 2.28 -3.05 10.71
CA THR A 410 2.39 -1.75 10.02
C THR A 410 3.16 -0.71 10.87
N VAL A 411 2.82 -0.62 12.16
CA VAL A 411 3.52 0.28 13.10
C VAL A 411 4.99 -0.12 13.25
N TRP A 412 5.29 -1.42 13.37
CA TRP A 412 6.67 -1.88 13.50
C TRP A 412 7.50 -1.65 12.23
N ALA A 413 6.89 -1.80 11.05
CA ALA A 413 7.54 -1.48 9.78
C ALA A 413 7.88 0.02 9.68
N PHE A 414 7.00 0.89 10.20
CA PHE A 414 7.28 2.33 10.31
C PHE A 414 8.53 2.58 11.17
N PHE A 415 8.60 2.02 12.39
CA PHE A 415 9.77 2.22 13.26
C PHE A 415 11.06 1.63 12.68
N ARG A 416 11.01 0.48 12.00
CA ARG A 416 12.22 -0.13 11.41
C ARG A 416 12.73 0.57 10.15
N THR A 417 11.87 1.29 9.43
CA THR A 417 12.22 1.85 8.12
C THR A 417 12.25 3.38 8.14
N ALA A 418 11.20 4.00 8.66
CA ALA A 418 11.06 5.46 8.65
C ALA A 418 12.00 6.10 9.67
N LEU A 419 12.10 5.55 10.88
CA LEU A 419 12.86 6.18 11.95
C LEU A 419 14.38 6.27 11.65
N PRO A 420 15.09 5.20 11.22
CA PRO A 420 16.52 5.31 10.88
C PRO A 420 16.77 6.26 9.71
N THR A 421 15.86 6.26 8.72
CA THR A 421 15.98 7.15 7.57
C THR A 421 15.75 8.61 7.97
N PHE A 422 14.82 8.88 8.89
CA PHE A 422 14.61 10.21 9.44
C PHE A 422 15.85 10.72 10.18
N PHE A 423 16.46 9.91 11.06
CA PHE A 423 17.70 10.27 11.73
C PHE A 423 18.81 10.62 10.72
N ALA A 424 18.96 9.81 9.67
CA ALA A 424 19.96 10.07 8.62
C ALA A 424 19.67 11.36 7.85
N ILE A 425 18.40 11.62 7.49
CA ILE A 425 18.01 12.86 6.79
C ILE A 425 18.22 14.08 7.68
N ALA A 426 17.82 14.03 8.95
CA ALA A 426 17.99 15.13 9.89
C ALA A 426 19.48 15.46 10.08
N MET A 427 20.32 14.43 10.25
CA MET A 427 21.77 14.60 10.36
C MET A 427 22.36 15.24 9.09
N VAL A 428 22.00 14.75 7.90
CA VAL A 428 22.52 15.30 6.63
C VAL A 428 22.00 16.72 6.40
N ALA A 429 20.71 16.97 6.61
CA ALA A 429 20.10 18.28 6.42
C ALA A 429 20.73 19.32 7.36
N SER A 430 20.93 18.98 8.63
CA SER A 430 21.60 19.87 9.59
C SER A 430 23.06 20.14 9.23
N LEU A 431 23.80 19.15 8.73
CA LEU A 431 25.17 19.39 8.24
C LEU A 431 25.20 20.29 7.00
N LEU A 432 24.25 20.10 6.07
CA LEU A 432 24.13 20.94 4.88
C LEU A 432 23.75 22.38 5.23
N ASP A 433 22.86 22.55 6.21
CA ASP A 433 22.47 23.84 6.76
C ASP A 433 23.67 24.54 7.41
N TRP A 434 24.37 23.85 8.31
CA TRP A 434 25.58 24.37 8.96
C TRP A 434 26.67 24.77 7.95
N SER A 435 26.76 24.06 6.81
CA SER A 435 27.70 24.39 5.73
C SER A 435 27.24 25.52 4.80
N GLY A 436 26.02 26.05 4.97
CA GLY A 436 25.42 27.08 4.11
C GLY A 436 25.00 26.57 2.71
N VAL A 437 25.05 25.25 2.47
CA VAL A 437 24.72 24.66 1.16
C VAL A 437 23.23 24.79 0.86
N LEU A 438 22.38 24.71 1.89
CA LEU A 438 20.93 24.88 1.71
C LEU A 438 20.58 26.30 1.25
N ASP A 439 21.20 27.32 1.85
CA ASP A 439 21.03 28.72 1.44
C ASP A 439 21.54 28.97 0.02
N ALA A 440 22.72 28.41 -0.32
CA ALA A 440 23.26 28.48 -1.68
C ALA A 440 22.34 27.81 -2.70
N ALA A 441 21.77 26.66 -2.37
CA ALA A 441 20.81 25.96 -3.23
C ALA A 441 19.49 26.75 -3.37
N GLY A 442 19.01 27.37 -2.29
CA GLY A 442 17.86 28.28 -2.30
C GLY A 442 18.09 29.48 -3.22
N GLY A 443 19.25 30.13 -3.12
CA GLY A 443 19.63 31.24 -3.99
C GLY A 443 19.76 30.85 -5.46
N LEU A 444 20.29 29.66 -5.75
CA LEU A 444 20.39 29.14 -7.12
C LEU A 444 19.01 28.83 -7.73
N LEU A 445 18.05 28.39 -6.92
CA LEU A 445 16.70 28.04 -7.36
C LEU A 445 15.70 29.20 -7.29
N ALA A 446 16.02 30.29 -6.61
CA ALA A 446 15.25 31.52 -6.58
C ALA A 446 14.79 32.01 -7.97
N PRO A 447 15.65 32.11 -9.01
CA PRO A 447 15.20 32.53 -10.34
C PRO A 447 14.26 31.52 -11.01
N ALA A 448 14.34 30.23 -10.66
CA ALA A 448 13.43 29.22 -11.19
C ALA A 448 12.00 29.38 -10.65
N MET A 449 11.81 30.05 -9.50
CA MET A 449 10.47 30.32 -8.95
C MET A 449 9.60 31.20 -9.87
N ALA A 450 10.24 32.06 -10.68
CA ALA A 450 9.55 32.89 -11.66
C ALA A 450 8.79 32.06 -12.71
N VAL A 451 9.25 30.84 -13.04
CA VAL A 451 8.55 29.92 -13.96
C VAL A 451 7.16 29.57 -13.45
N PHE A 452 6.98 29.56 -12.13
CA PHE A 452 5.73 29.22 -11.45
C PHE A 452 4.92 30.45 -11.02
N ALA A 453 5.33 31.66 -11.40
CA ALA A 453 4.80 32.92 -10.89
C ALA A 453 4.87 33.02 -9.35
N LEU A 454 5.92 32.44 -8.75
CA LEU A 454 6.18 32.46 -7.31
C LEU A 454 7.31 33.43 -6.95
N PRO A 455 7.27 34.06 -5.77
CA PRO A 455 8.38 34.85 -5.24
C PRO A 455 9.59 33.97 -4.90
N ALA A 456 10.76 34.59 -4.82
CA ALA A 456 12.03 33.90 -4.50
C ALA A 456 11.99 33.19 -3.13
N ASP A 457 11.22 33.73 -2.18
CA ASP A 457 11.09 33.20 -0.81
C ASP A 457 10.48 31.79 -0.77
N ALA A 458 9.78 31.37 -1.83
CA ALA A 458 9.23 30.02 -1.95
C ALA A 458 10.27 28.94 -2.37
N ALA A 459 11.47 29.35 -2.79
CA ALA A 459 12.49 28.43 -3.31
C ALA A 459 13.02 27.48 -2.23
N MET A 460 13.46 28.04 -1.09
CA MET A 460 14.05 27.27 0.00
C MET A 460 13.04 26.27 0.62
N PRO A 461 11.78 26.66 0.94
CA PRO A 461 10.74 25.72 1.36
C PRO A 461 10.50 24.59 0.36
N THR A 462 10.52 24.89 -0.95
CA THR A 462 10.31 23.88 -2.01
C THR A 462 11.47 22.89 -2.07
N VAL A 463 12.72 23.35 -1.95
CA VAL A 463 13.93 22.50 -1.91
C VAL A 463 13.87 21.57 -0.72
N LEU A 464 13.59 22.11 0.46
CA LEU A 464 13.51 21.30 1.67
C LEU A 464 12.35 20.33 1.60
N ALA A 465 11.17 20.75 1.13
CA ALA A 465 10.01 19.90 0.92
C ALA A 465 10.26 18.73 -0.05
N ALA A 466 11.18 18.89 -1.01
CA ALA A 466 11.59 17.83 -1.91
C ALA A 466 12.40 16.73 -1.18
N VAL A 467 13.29 17.12 -0.27
CA VAL A 467 14.08 16.16 0.55
C VAL A 467 13.19 15.55 1.64
N ARG A 468 12.47 16.40 2.38
CA ARG A 468 11.65 16.08 3.54
C ARG A 468 10.40 16.96 3.56
N LYS A 469 9.21 16.35 3.59
CA LYS A 469 7.94 17.08 3.45
C LYS A 469 7.65 18.10 4.55
N ASP A 470 8.36 18.02 5.68
CA ASP A 470 8.38 19.01 6.76
C ASP A 470 8.79 20.41 6.28
N GLY A 471 9.59 20.51 5.20
CA GLY A 471 9.93 21.80 4.59
C GLY A 471 8.72 22.62 4.09
N ILE A 472 7.55 21.98 3.94
CA ILE A 472 6.29 22.69 3.64
C ILE A 472 5.93 23.68 4.76
N LEU A 473 6.24 23.38 6.02
CA LEU A 473 5.91 24.26 7.16
C LEU A 473 6.64 25.60 7.11
N LEU A 474 7.77 25.70 6.39
CA LEU A 474 8.48 26.97 6.20
C LEU A 474 7.67 27.97 5.36
N LEU A 475 6.68 27.48 4.59
CA LEU A 475 5.70 28.35 3.93
C LEU A 475 4.70 28.97 4.91
N ALA A 476 4.64 28.51 6.17
CA ALA A 476 3.77 29.05 7.22
C ALA A 476 4.43 30.21 8.00
N GLU A 477 5.73 30.47 7.79
CA GLU A 477 6.43 31.57 8.43
C GLU A 477 5.84 32.92 8.00
N ALA A 478 5.69 33.85 8.94
CA ALA A 478 4.96 35.10 8.74
C ALA A 478 5.50 35.94 7.56
N GLY A 479 6.82 35.95 7.33
CA GLY A 479 7.44 36.65 6.20
C GLY A 479 7.04 36.03 4.85
N THR A 480 7.18 34.71 4.72
CA THR A 480 6.84 33.96 3.51
C THR A 480 5.34 34.02 3.21
N VAL A 481 4.49 33.82 4.22
CA VAL A 481 3.02 33.90 4.09
C VAL A 481 2.57 35.28 3.63
N ALA A 482 3.14 36.36 4.18
CA ALA A 482 2.77 37.73 3.84
C ALA A 482 3.12 38.09 2.38
N SER A 483 4.15 37.47 1.82
CA SER A 483 4.57 37.68 0.42
C SER A 483 3.69 36.97 -0.62
N LEU A 484 2.87 35.99 -0.20
CA LEU A 484 2.15 35.08 -1.09
C LEU A 484 0.65 35.39 -1.18
N SER A 485 0.16 35.54 -2.42
CA SER A 485 -1.29 35.54 -2.70
C SER A 485 -1.92 34.17 -2.37
N ALA A 486 -3.26 34.10 -2.30
CA ALA A 486 -3.95 32.83 -2.04
C ALA A 486 -3.64 31.75 -3.09
N THR A 487 -3.58 32.16 -4.37
CA THR A 487 -3.26 31.27 -5.50
C THR A 487 -1.78 30.90 -5.52
N GLN A 488 -0.88 31.83 -5.21
CA GLN A 488 0.55 31.54 -5.09
C GLN A 488 0.84 30.58 -3.93
N LEU A 489 0.17 30.75 -2.78
CA LEU A 489 0.28 29.83 -1.65
C LEU A 489 -0.20 28.42 -2.03
N LEU A 490 -1.30 28.33 -2.79
CA LEU A 490 -1.81 27.05 -3.32
C LEU A 490 -0.78 26.38 -4.24
N VAL A 491 -0.20 27.12 -5.19
CA VAL A 491 0.79 26.61 -6.16
C VAL A 491 2.10 26.22 -5.47
N ALA A 492 2.61 27.05 -4.55
CA ALA A 492 3.80 26.77 -3.77
C ALA A 492 3.63 25.50 -2.93
N THR A 493 2.50 25.38 -2.22
CA THR A 493 2.21 24.19 -1.40
C THR A 493 2.03 22.93 -2.25
N PHE A 494 1.37 23.04 -3.41
CA PHE A 494 1.25 21.94 -4.38
C PHE A 494 2.60 21.50 -4.93
N LEU A 495 3.45 22.46 -5.35
CA LEU A 495 4.77 22.18 -5.89
C LEU A 495 5.66 21.53 -4.82
N ALA A 496 5.76 22.12 -3.63
CA ALA A 496 6.51 21.58 -2.50
C ALA A 496 6.03 20.15 -2.12
N GLY A 497 4.72 19.92 -2.17
CA GLY A 497 4.11 18.62 -1.91
C GLY A 497 4.44 17.56 -2.98
N THR A 498 4.46 17.92 -4.26
CA THR A 498 4.40 16.94 -5.36
C THR A 498 5.66 16.85 -6.24
N VAL A 499 6.57 17.84 -6.19
CA VAL A 499 7.74 17.95 -7.07
C VAL A 499 8.59 16.67 -7.10
N LEU A 500 8.81 16.09 -5.93
CA LEU A 500 9.54 14.85 -5.76
C LEU A 500 8.89 14.02 -4.65
N PRO A 501 8.95 12.67 -4.75
CA PRO A 501 8.62 11.84 -3.61
C PRO A 501 9.62 12.14 -2.48
N CYS A 502 9.17 12.07 -1.23
CA CYS A 502 10.10 12.23 -0.11
C CYS A 502 11.26 11.23 -0.23
N LEU A 503 12.44 11.58 0.28
CA LEU A 503 13.64 10.74 0.10
C LEU A 503 13.42 9.30 0.56
N VAL A 504 12.69 9.10 1.66
CA VAL A 504 12.33 7.78 2.18
C VAL A 504 11.48 6.99 1.18
N ALA A 505 10.48 7.63 0.56
CA ALA A 505 9.66 7.00 -0.47
C ALA A 505 10.49 6.70 -1.72
N ALA A 506 11.36 7.62 -2.17
CA ALA A 506 12.24 7.41 -3.32
C ALA A 506 13.16 6.20 -3.13
N ILE A 507 13.81 6.08 -1.95
CA ILE A 507 14.64 4.93 -1.58
C ILE A 507 13.80 3.65 -1.55
N THR A 508 12.59 3.71 -0.99
CA THR A 508 11.68 2.56 -0.94
C THR A 508 11.27 2.11 -2.35
N ILE A 509 10.95 3.04 -3.26
CA ILE A 509 10.66 2.75 -4.67
C ILE A 509 11.88 2.08 -5.32
N GLY A 510 13.08 2.60 -5.09
CA GLY A 510 14.34 2.02 -5.57
C GLY A 510 14.55 0.58 -5.12
N ARG A 511 14.27 0.30 -3.84
CA ARG A 511 14.36 -1.06 -3.27
C ARG A 511 13.27 -2.01 -3.79
N GLU A 512 12.06 -1.50 -4.06
CA GLU A 512 10.91 -2.32 -4.44
C GLU A 512 10.77 -2.60 -5.94
N LEU A 513 11.18 -1.64 -6.79
CA LEU A 513 11.01 -1.67 -8.25
C LEU A 513 12.35 -1.66 -9.01
N GLY A 514 13.47 -1.49 -8.31
CA GLY A 514 14.79 -1.31 -8.90
C GLY A 514 15.08 0.14 -9.31
N LEU A 515 16.37 0.50 -9.31
CA LEU A 515 16.84 1.89 -9.50
C LEU A 515 16.44 2.49 -10.85
N ARG A 516 16.42 1.69 -11.93
CA ARG A 516 16.05 2.17 -13.27
C ARG A 516 14.61 2.65 -13.33
N LEU A 517 13.67 1.83 -12.83
CA LEU A 517 12.26 2.17 -12.83
C LEU A 517 11.94 3.27 -11.80
N ALA A 518 12.64 3.27 -10.66
CA ALA A 518 12.54 4.34 -9.67
C ALA A 518 12.96 5.70 -10.25
N GLY A 519 14.13 5.78 -10.90
CA GLY A 519 14.59 7.00 -11.56
C GLY A 519 13.63 7.50 -12.62
N LYS A 520 13.04 6.59 -13.42
CA LYS A 520 12.00 6.92 -14.39
C LYS A 520 10.77 7.53 -13.72
N LEU A 521 10.24 6.90 -12.66
CA LEU A 521 9.06 7.40 -11.95
C LEU A 521 9.32 8.77 -11.30
N VAL A 522 10.49 8.95 -10.69
CA VAL A 522 10.90 10.24 -10.09
C VAL A 522 10.99 11.34 -11.15
N ALA A 523 11.61 11.05 -12.31
CA ALA A 523 11.71 12.01 -13.40
C ALA A 523 10.32 12.36 -14.00
N GLN A 524 9.45 11.36 -14.17
CA GLN A 524 8.08 11.58 -14.63
C GLN A 524 7.26 12.42 -13.65
N GLN A 525 7.39 12.13 -12.35
CA GLN A 525 6.76 12.91 -11.29
C GLN A 525 7.25 14.37 -11.29
N PHE A 526 8.56 14.59 -11.38
CA PHE A 526 9.15 15.92 -11.44
C PHE A 526 8.64 16.73 -12.64
N ALA A 527 8.74 16.16 -13.85
CA ALA A 527 8.31 16.82 -15.06
C ALA A 527 6.82 17.17 -15.02
N PHE A 528 5.98 16.26 -14.50
CA PHE A 528 4.55 16.47 -14.40
C PHE A 528 4.19 17.52 -13.35
N ALA A 529 4.78 17.45 -12.15
CA ALA A 529 4.55 18.41 -11.08
C ALA A 529 4.93 19.84 -11.48
N VAL A 530 6.10 20.01 -12.11
CA VAL A 530 6.57 21.30 -12.64
C VAL A 530 5.59 21.82 -13.70
N THR A 531 5.15 20.97 -14.62
CA THR A 531 4.19 21.37 -15.67
C THR A 531 2.87 21.84 -15.06
N VAL A 532 2.29 21.07 -14.13
CA VAL A 532 1.01 21.44 -13.48
C VAL A 532 1.17 22.72 -12.68
N ALA A 533 2.21 22.83 -11.85
CA ALA A 533 2.46 24.04 -11.05
C ALA A 533 2.64 25.28 -11.93
N ALA A 534 3.38 25.19 -13.03
CA ALA A 534 3.55 26.31 -13.96
C ALA A 534 2.23 26.69 -14.64
N THR A 535 1.44 25.72 -15.10
CA THR A 535 0.15 25.99 -15.74
C THR A 535 -0.84 26.66 -14.78
N VAL A 536 -0.94 26.19 -13.53
CA VAL A 536 -1.84 26.78 -12.52
C VAL A 536 -1.32 28.16 -12.09
N GLY A 537 -0.02 28.31 -11.88
CA GLY A 537 0.62 29.59 -11.55
C GLY A 537 0.32 30.66 -12.58
N TRP A 538 0.58 30.39 -13.86
CA TRP A 538 0.31 31.35 -14.94
C TRP A 538 -1.18 31.58 -15.19
N ALA A 539 -2.02 30.54 -15.08
CA ALA A 539 -3.47 30.73 -15.16
C ALA A 539 -3.95 31.68 -14.06
N SER A 540 -3.47 31.50 -12.82
CA SER A 540 -3.85 32.37 -11.71
C SER A 540 -3.36 33.81 -11.87
N ALA A 541 -2.16 34.00 -12.44
CA ALA A 541 -1.64 35.33 -12.74
C ALA A 541 -2.44 36.05 -13.85
N ALA A 542 -2.98 35.30 -14.81
CA ALA A 542 -3.75 35.84 -15.93
C ALA A 542 -5.22 36.21 -15.57
N PHE A 543 -5.84 35.49 -14.62
CA PHE A 543 -7.24 35.70 -14.26
C PHE A 543 -7.47 36.67 -13.08
N GLY A 544 -6.40 37.23 -12.49
CA GLY A 544 -6.47 38.10 -11.32
C GLY A 544 -6.77 37.30 -10.05
N GLY A 545 -5.85 37.35 -9.08
CA GLY A 545 -5.79 36.47 -7.92
C GLY A 545 -7.03 36.38 -7.04
#